data_AF-A0A1G1G6U6-F1
#
_entry.id   AF-A0A1G1G6U6-F1
#
_cell.length_a   1.000
_cell.length_b   1.000
_cell.length_c   1.000
_cell.angle_alpha   90.00
_cell.angle_beta   90.00
_cell.angle_gamma   90.00
#
_symmetry.space_group_name_H-M   'P 1'
#
loop_
_entity.id
_entity.type
_entity.pdbx_description
1 polymer ?
#
loop_
_entity_poly.entity_id
_entity_poly.type
_entity_poly.pdbx_seq_one_letter_code
_entity_poly.pdbx_strand_id
1 'polypeptide(L)'
;MTEIPLKGSVKNYSLSKILAYLNRNRKSGTLIISAPMFTKKTYLVKGDAIFASSTNEDDRLGEMLIKAGKITLEQYDASVELLKKTGKRQGAILVELGYLTPKELFWGVKYQVKEIIYSLFQIEDAEFEFVEGEIPTQEVITLKMSMGNLVYEGVKRIDNWTRIKNEMPNVDSVLKMSGDPAALFQDIELGQQDRKMLSLVDGTKTIKELIDSSWIGSFEAMKILYVLWSIGVLEEKAKGIKEAEGEGGEAKEPVLPEEILQTVPDDEEEFKRRVDSRYLTLDSLSNYELLEIDDNFDEETIKKNYYRLAREFHPDRYFSSADPSIKDKLTAIFDAITRAYDTLKAEKKTEGHIGISVKKRKQKEDVPTAGNAEEQFKRGVEEIKKGNFWGAVDLLKWAIKLDPKNEKYWSYLSLSFTKIPNRLKDAEEALVEAIKLDPYKAEYYVNLGMIYIKAGMKKRAHNQFEKALKFDPGNIKAKKGLEQTKTIK
;
A
#
# COMPACT_ATOMS: atom_id res chain seq x y z
N MET A 1 -16.68 13.12 -4.72
CA MET A 1 -17.04 13.35 -3.31
C MET A 1 -17.02 14.85 -3.06
N THR A 2 -17.94 15.36 -2.23
CA THR A 2 -18.03 16.77 -1.86
C THR A 2 -16.79 17.19 -1.07
N GLU A 3 -16.25 18.38 -1.34
CA GLU A 3 -15.15 18.96 -0.58
C GLU A 3 -15.54 19.10 0.90
N ILE A 4 -14.72 18.59 1.82
CA ILE A 4 -14.98 18.69 3.27
C ILE A 4 -14.18 19.89 3.79
N PRO A 5 -14.79 20.83 4.52
CA PRO A 5 -14.07 21.94 5.11
C PRO A 5 -13.05 21.43 6.13
N LEU A 6 -11.91 22.10 6.25
CA LEU A 6 -10.87 21.72 7.21
C LEU A 6 -11.25 22.04 8.67
N LYS A 7 -12.39 22.72 8.89
CA LYS A 7 -12.91 23.03 10.23
C LYS A 7 -14.44 22.98 10.20
N GLY A 8 -15.04 22.51 11.28
CA GLY A 8 -16.49 22.54 11.46
C GLY A 8 -16.97 21.61 12.57
N SER A 9 -18.27 21.33 12.59
CA SER A 9 -18.87 20.45 13.60
C SER A 9 -18.96 19.00 13.12
N VAL A 10 -18.64 18.04 13.99
CA VAL A 10 -18.79 16.60 13.71
C VAL A 10 -20.25 16.19 13.49
N LYS A 11 -21.20 17.02 13.92
CA LYS A 11 -22.63 16.85 13.66
C LYS A 11 -22.98 16.99 12.17
N ASN A 12 -22.23 17.83 11.45
CA ASN A 12 -22.46 18.10 10.03
C ASN A 12 -21.61 17.19 9.13
N TYR A 13 -20.44 16.79 9.62
CA TYR A 13 -19.50 15.93 8.90
C TYR A 13 -19.09 14.78 9.80
N SER A 14 -19.59 13.58 9.52
CA SER A 14 -19.25 12.42 10.33
C SER A 14 -17.76 12.11 10.26
N LEU A 15 -17.21 11.66 11.39
CA LEU A 15 -15.78 11.39 11.53
C LEU A 15 -15.25 10.41 10.47
N SER A 16 -16.04 9.39 10.13
CA SER A 16 -15.70 8.43 9.08
C SER A 16 -15.44 9.12 7.74
N LYS A 17 -16.30 10.08 7.35
CA LYS A 17 -16.12 10.89 6.13
C LYS A 17 -14.90 11.81 6.21
N ILE A 18 -14.67 12.45 7.35
CA ILE A 18 -13.49 13.31 7.56
C ILE A 18 -12.21 12.49 7.40
N LEU A 19 -12.09 11.36 8.10
CA LEU A 19 -10.91 10.51 8.04
C LEU A 19 -10.70 9.89 6.66
N ALA A 20 -11.77 9.43 6.00
CA ALA A 20 -11.70 8.93 4.63
C ALA A 20 -11.23 10.01 3.64
N TYR A 21 -11.72 11.25 3.77
CA TYR A 21 -11.28 12.38 2.96
C TYR A 21 -9.80 12.70 3.17
N LEU A 22 -9.35 12.79 4.43
CA LEU A 22 -7.94 13.07 4.75
C LEU A 22 -7.01 11.96 4.23
N ASN A 23 -7.44 10.71 4.32
CA ASN A 23 -6.70 9.55 3.81
C ASN A 23 -6.58 9.57 2.29
N ARG A 24 -7.71 9.70 1.58
CA ARG A 24 -7.75 9.72 0.11
C ARG A 24 -6.92 10.85 -0.50
N ASN A 25 -6.93 12.01 0.14
CA ASN A 25 -6.14 13.18 -0.30
C ASN A 25 -4.70 13.16 0.24
N ARG A 26 -4.27 12.07 0.87
CA ARG A 26 -2.93 11.89 1.47
C ARG A 26 -2.47 13.08 2.32
N LYS A 27 -3.39 13.66 3.08
CA LYS A 27 -3.11 14.86 3.90
C LYS A 27 -2.16 14.50 5.04
N SER A 28 -1.23 15.41 5.34
CA SER A 28 -0.32 15.30 6.48
C SER A 28 -0.54 16.48 7.42
N GLY A 29 -0.67 16.20 8.71
CA GLY A 29 -1.03 17.22 9.69
C GLY A 29 -1.69 16.63 10.92
N THR A 30 -2.41 17.47 11.67
CA THR A 30 -3.07 17.07 12.91
C THR A 30 -4.57 17.33 12.80
N LEU A 31 -5.37 16.28 12.94
CA LEU A 31 -6.81 16.40 13.18
C LEU A 31 -7.05 16.62 14.66
N ILE A 32 -7.65 17.75 15.01
CA ILE A 32 -7.98 18.15 16.37
C ILE A 32 -9.49 18.04 16.52
N ILE A 33 -9.95 17.33 17.55
CA ILE A 33 -11.37 17.25 17.93
C ILE A 33 -11.50 17.81 19.35
N SER A 34 -12.33 18.84 19.47
CA SER A 34 -12.53 19.62 20.69
C SER A 34 -13.97 19.49 21.15
N ALA A 35 -14.16 18.90 22.32
CA ALA A 35 -15.42 18.85 23.05
C ALA A 35 -15.25 19.66 24.37
N PRO A 36 -16.35 20.03 25.07
CA PRO A 36 -16.26 20.84 26.30
C PRO A 36 -15.33 20.27 27.38
N MET A 37 -15.23 18.94 27.48
CA MET A 37 -14.49 18.25 28.54
C MET A 37 -13.12 17.72 28.10
N PHE A 38 -12.85 17.65 26.80
CA PHE A 38 -11.60 17.07 26.30
C PHE A 38 -11.21 17.59 24.93
N THR A 39 -9.92 17.50 24.64
CA THR A 39 -9.36 17.68 23.31
C THR A 39 -8.59 16.43 22.94
N LYS A 40 -8.89 15.88 21.77
CA LYS A 40 -8.21 14.73 21.18
C LYS A 40 -7.55 15.15 19.88
N LYS A 41 -6.35 14.63 19.63
CA LYS A 41 -5.56 14.92 18.42
C LYS A 41 -5.16 13.61 17.76
N THR A 42 -5.30 13.54 16.45
CA THR A 42 -4.82 12.43 15.62
C THR A 42 -3.81 12.98 14.62
N TYR A 43 -2.60 12.43 14.65
CA TYR A 43 -1.49 12.87 13.82
C TYR A 43 -1.41 12.00 12.56
N LEU A 44 -1.45 12.63 11.40
CA LEU A 44 -1.57 11.97 10.10
C LEU A 44 -0.34 12.23 9.23
N VAL A 45 0.23 11.19 8.65
CA VAL A 45 1.27 11.27 7.61
C VAL A 45 0.75 10.63 6.34
N LYS A 46 0.72 11.38 5.23
CA LYS A 46 0.24 10.91 3.92
C LYS A 46 -1.13 10.22 4.01
N GLY A 47 -2.00 10.70 4.89
CA GLY A 47 -3.34 10.15 5.10
C GLY A 47 -3.44 9.04 6.16
N ASP A 48 -2.33 8.51 6.68
CA ASP A 48 -2.33 7.44 7.68
C ASP A 48 -2.14 7.98 9.10
N ALA A 49 -2.85 7.38 10.06
CA ALA A 49 -2.68 7.73 11.47
C ALA A 49 -1.36 7.14 11.99
N ILE A 50 -0.48 8.02 12.47
CA ILE A 50 0.79 7.60 13.08
C ILE A 50 0.76 7.67 14.60
N PHE A 51 -0.15 8.48 15.17
CA PHE A 51 -0.30 8.63 16.61
C PHE A 51 -1.62 9.33 16.97
N ALA A 52 -2.00 9.27 18.25
CA ALA A 52 -3.06 10.09 18.80
C ALA A 52 -2.78 10.46 20.26
N SER A 53 -3.29 11.61 20.68
CA SER A 53 -3.17 12.10 22.06
C SER A 53 -4.51 12.63 22.55
N SER A 54 -4.75 12.57 23.85
CA SER A 54 -6.00 13.01 24.48
C SER A 54 -5.72 13.73 25.79
N THR A 55 -6.51 14.74 26.10
CA THR A 55 -6.54 15.36 27.43
C THR A 55 -7.48 14.66 28.40
N ASN A 56 -8.27 13.68 27.94
CA ASN A 56 -9.15 12.91 28.81
C ASN A 56 -8.32 11.95 29.70
N GLU A 57 -8.61 11.93 30.99
CA GLU A 57 -7.88 11.10 31.96
C GLU A 57 -8.09 9.60 31.68
N ASP A 58 -9.30 9.23 31.25
CA ASP A 58 -9.66 7.86 30.87
C ASP A 58 -8.81 7.29 29.73
N ASP A 59 -8.22 8.17 28.91
CA ASP A 59 -7.38 7.81 27.76
C ASP A 59 -5.89 7.68 28.13
N ARG A 60 -5.51 7.89 29.40
CA ARG A 60 -4.12 7.76 29.84
C ARG A 60 -3.65 6.32 29.70
N LEU A 61 -2.34 6.15 29.46
CA LEU A 61 -1.73 4.85 29.19
C LEU A 61 -1.99 3.85 30.33
N GLY A 62 -1.81 4.27 31.58
CA GLY A 62 -2.06 3.41 32.74
C GLY A 62 -3.51 2.92 32.82
N GLU A 63 -4.50 3.80 32.59
CA GLU A 63 -5.92 3.41 32.59
C GLU A 63 -6.23 2.41 31.48
N MET A 64 -5.67 2.61 30.30
CA MET A 64 -5.80 1.68 29.18
C MET A 64 -5.16 0.31 29.46
N LEU A 65 -4.03 0.30 30.18
CA LEU A 65 -3.36 -0.94 30.58
C LEU A 65 -4.14 -1.70 31.66
N ILE A 66 -4.81 -1.00 32.59
CA ILE A 66 -5.75 -1.62 33.55
C ILE A 66 -6.93 -2.22 32.79
N LYS A 67 -7.59 -1.44 31.93
CA LYS A 67 -8.74 -1.89 31.12
C LYS A 67 -8.41 -3.11 30.27
N ALA A 68 -7.17 -3.20 29.77
CA ALA A 68 -6.66 -4.33 29.01
C ALA A 68 -6.16 -5.51 29.88
N GLY A 69 -6.20 -5.40 31.21
CA GLY A 69 -5.73 -6.42 32.16
C GLY A 69 -4.21 -6.65 32.11
N LYS A 70 -3.42 -5.68 31.62
CA LYS A 70 -1.96 -5.77 31.51
C LYS A 70 -1.23 -5.39 32.79
N ILE A 71 -1.85 -4.57 33.63
CA ILE A 71 -1.37 -4.22 34.96
C ILE A 71 -2.53 -4.28 35.95
N THR A 72 -2.24 -4.51 37.22
CA THR A 72 -3.23 -4.46 38.30
C THR A 72 -3.42 -3.03 38.82
N LEU A 73 -4.47 -2.81 39.62
CA LEU A 73 -4.71 -1.52 40.26
C LEU A 73 -3.56 -1.13 41.21
N GLU A 74 -3.03 -2.10 41.95
CA GLU A 74 -1.89 -1.88 42.85
C GLU A 74 -0.62 -1.48 42.09
N GLN A 75 -0.38 -2.12 40.93
CA GLN A 75 0.75 -1.79 40.06
C GLN A 75 0.60 -0.39 39.45
N TYR A 76 -0.62 -0.01 39.09
CA TYR A 76 -0.93 1.33 38.62
C TYR A 76 -0.67 2.38 39.70
N ASP A 77 -1.20 2.20 40.90
CA ASP A 77 -1.02 3.15 42.01
C ASP A 77 0.46 3.37 42.34
N ALA A 78 1.24 2.28 42.42
CA ALA A 78 2.68 2.34 42.60
C ALA A 78 3.38 3.15 41.49
N SER A 79 2.96 2.98 40.23
CA SER A 79 3.51 3.73 39.09
C SER A 79 3.17 5.23 39.16
N VAL A 80 1.96 5.59 39.62
CA VAL A 80 1.49 6.98 39.75
C VAL A 80 2.24 7.71 40.87
N GLU A 81 2.51 7.04 42.00
CA GLU A 81 3.31 7.63 43.08
C GLU A 81 4.73 7.98 42.61
N LEU A 82 5.37 7.08 41.86
CA LEU A 82 6.70 7.31 41.28
C LEU A 82 6.67 8.39 40.20
N LEU A 83 5.60 8.48 39.41
CA LEU A 83 5.43 9.54 38.43
C LEU A 83 5.40 10.91 39.09
N LYS A 84 4.64 11.06 40.19
CA LYS A 84 4.57 12.32 40.96
C LYS A 84 5.92 12.72 41.55
N LYS A 85 6.76 11.74 41.93
CA LYS A 85 8.08 11.98 42.54
C LYS A 85 9.19 12.25 41.52
N THR A 86 9.13 11.62 40.34
CA THR A 86 10.25 11.60 39.37
C THR A 86 10.00 12.41 38.10
N GLY A 87 8.74 12.70 37.77
CA GLY A 87 8.36 13.33 36.50
C GLY A 87 8.59 12.46 35.25
N LYS A 88 9.01 11.20 35.40
CA LYS A 88 9.20 10.26 34.28
C LYS A 88 7.86 9.88 33.64
N ARG A 89 7.89 9.46 32.37
CA ARG A 89 6.72 8.89 31.68
C ARG A 89 6.27 7.59 32.38
N GLN A 90 4.98 7.45 32.65
CA GLN A 90 4.41 6.30 33.37
C GLN A 90 4.82 4.96 32.75
N GLY A 91 4.84 4.85 31.42
CA GLY A 91 5.26 3.64 30.72
C GLY A 91 6.70 3.22 31.02
N ALA A 92 7.63 4.18 31.16
CA ALA A 92 9.02 3.87 31.52
C ALA A 92 9.11 3.38 32.97
N ILE A 93 8.34 3.99 33.88
CA ILE A 93 8.26 3.56 35.29
C ILE A 93 7.75 2.13 35.40
N LEU A 94 6.69 1.78 34.66
CA LEU A 94 6.13 0.42 34.65
C LEU A 94 7.14 -0.64 34.17
N VAL A 95 8.03 -0.27 33.23
CA VAL A 95 9.12 -1.15 32.79
C VAL A 95 10.25 -1.22 33.83
N GLU A 96 10.63 -0.09 34.43
CA GLU A 96 11.65 -0.04 35.50
C GLU A 96 11.26 -0.88 36.73
N LEU A 97 9.96 -0.88 37.07
CA LEU A 97 9.40 -1.70 38.17
C LEU A 97 9.23 -3.18 37.81
N GLY A 98 9.46 -3.56 36.55
CA GLY A 98 9.29 -4.93 36.06
C GLY A 98 7.83 -5.38 35.90
N TYR A 99 6.86 -4.46 35.93
CA TYR A 99 5.44 -4.77 35.70
C TYR A 99 5.11 -4.96 34.22
N LEU A 100 5.89 -4.35 33.33
CA LEU A 100 5.77 -4.53 31.89
C LEU A 100 7.13 -4.77 31.25
N THR A 101 7.13 -5.57 30.19
CA THR A 101 8.27 -5.64 29.26
C THR A 101 8.22 -4.48 28.24
N PRO A 102 9.35 -4.10 27.60
CA PRO A 102 9.35 -3.10 26.53
C PRO A 102 8.39 -3.45 25.36
N LYS A 103 8.21 -4.74 25.06
CA LYS A 103 7.29 -5.21 24.03
C LYS A 103 5.83 -4.99 24.42
N GLU A 104 5.47 -5.25 25.68
CA GLU A 104 4.13 -5.00 26.20
C GLU A 104 3.83 -3.50 26.31
N LEU A 105 4.82 -2.68 26.67
CA LEU A 105 4.70 -1.23 26.62
C LEU A 105 4.42 -0.74 25.20
N PHE A 106 5.18 -1.22 24.20
CA PHE A 106 4.94 -0.86 22.80
C PHE A 106 3.53 -1.25 22.34
N TRP A 107 3.06 -2.45 22.71
CA TRP A 107 1.68 -2.88 22.47
C TRP A 107 0.67 -1.96 23.16
N GLY A 108 0.91 -1.59 24.42
CA GLY A 108 0.03 -0.72 25.21
C GLY A 108 -0.09 0.68 24.62
N VAL A 109 1.00 1.27 24.13
CA VAL A 109 0.97 2.55 23.41
C VAL A 109 0.16 2.42 22.12
N LYS A 110 0.36 1.34 21.35
CA LYS A 110 -0.43 1.09 20.13
C LYS A 110 -1.91 0.91 20.44
N TYR A 111 -2.23 0.22 21.52
CA TYR A 111 -3.59 0.01 22.00
C TYR A 111 -4.24 1.33 22.43
N GLN A 112 -3.56 2.13 23.26
CA GLN A 112 -4.01 3.45 23.70
C GLN A 112 -4.36 4.35 22.52
N VAL A 113 -3.46 4.44 21.53
CA VAL A 113 -3.69 5.29 20.34
C VAL A 113 -4.92 4.83 19.56
N LYS A 114 -5.10 3.52 19.38
CA LYS A 114 -6.29 2.96 18.74
C LYS A 114 -7.56 3.30 19.51
N GLU A 115 -7.60 3.08 20.83
CA GLU A 115 -8.77 3.38 21.66
C GLU A 115 -9.12 4.87 21.67
N ILE A 116 -8.12 5.77 21.69
CA ILE A 116 -8.34 7.21 21.52
C ILE A 116 -9.07 7.46 20.19
N ILE A 117 -8.59 6.93 19.07
CA ILE A 117 -9.21 7.13 17.75
C ILE A 117 -10.62 6.51 17.70
N TYR A 118 -10.79 5.28 18.20
CA TYR A 118 -12.09 4.60 18.22
C TYR A 118 -13.14 5.34 19.03
N SER A 119 -12.76 5.91 20.17
CA SER A 119 -13.67 6.70 21.00
C SER A 119 -14.23 7.93 20.27
N LEU A 120 -13.52 8.45 19.26
CA LEU A 120 -13.99 9.60 18.48
C LEU A 120 -15.23 9.27 17.65
N PHE A 121 -15.42 8.00 17.26
CA PHE A 121 -16.58 7.57 16.48
C PHE A 121 -17.88 7.65 17.28
N GLN A 122 -17.84 7.68 18.60
CA GLN A 122 -19.02 7.82 19.46
C GLN A 122 -19.45 9.27 19.68
N ILE A 123 -18.60 10.23 19.31
CA ILE A 123 -18.85 11.64 19.59
C ILE A 123 -19.85 12.20 18.58
N GLU A 124 -20.90 12.85 19.09
CA GLU A 124 -21.95 13.51 18.28
C GLU A 124 -21.90 15.04 18.36
N ASP A 125 -21.27 15.58 19.41
CA ASP A 125 -21.19 17.02 19.68
C ASP A 125 -19.74 17.43 19.99
N ALA A 126 -19.02 17.83 18.93
CA ALA A 126 -17.67 18.36 19.00
C ALA A 126 -17.34 19.17 17.75
N GLU A 127 -16.40 20.08 17.90
CA GLU A 127 -15.79 20.79 16.77
C GLU A 127 -14.51 20.07 16.34
N PHE A 128 -14.28 20.00 15.03
CA PHE A 128 -13.05 19.49 14.46
C PHE A 128 -12.30 20.60 13.72
N GLU A 129 -10.98 20.49 13.70
CA GLU A 129 -10.07 21.33 12.91
C GLU A 129 -8.89 20.48 12.44
N PHE A 130 -8.59 20.51 11.14
CA PHE A 130 -7.43 19.89 10.56
C PHE A 130 -6.37 20.95 10.26
N VAL A 131 -5.23 20.85 10.93
CA VAL A 131 -4.09 21.74 10.74
C VAL A 131 -3.04 21.01 9.92
N GLU A 132 -2.84 21.45 8.68
CA GLU A 132 -1.75 20.99 7.83
C GLU A 132 -0.40 21.49 8.36
N GLY A 133 0.61 20.63 8.37
CA GLY A 133 1.94 21.00 8.83
C GLY A 133 2.79 19.84 9.34
N GLU A 134 3.97 20.19 9.84
CA GLU A 134 4.90 19.22 10.42
C GLU A 134 4.36 18.64 11.73
N ILE A 135 4.43 17.32 11.82
CA ILE A 135 4.04 16.59 13.02
C ILE A 135 5.22 16.66 14.00
N PRO A 136 5.00 16.87 15.30
CA PRO A 136 6.08 16.90 16.28
C PRO A 136 6.88 15.59 16.24
N THR A 137 8.08 15.62 15.65
CA THR A 137 8.90 14.42 15.37
C THR A 137 9.64 13.88 16.59
N GLN A 138 9.81 14.70 17.64
CA GLN A 138 10.66 14.34 18.79
C GLN A 138 9.93 13.54 19.89
N GLU A 139 8.60 13.56 19.92
CA GLU A 139 7.84 12.98 21.05
C GLU A 139 6.93 11.81 20.68
N VAL A 140 6.74 11.59 19.38
CA VAL A 140 5.74 10.66 18.84
C VAL A 140 6.42 9.40 18.33
N ILE A 141 6.13 8.25 18.96
CA ILE A 141 6.47 6.95 18.39
C ILE A 141 5.65 6.79 17.11
N THR A 142 6.30 6.66 15.96
CA THR A 142 5.60 6.45 14.69
C THR A 142 5.00 5.06 14.67
N LEU A 143 3.71 4.96 14.96
CA LEU A 143 2.97 3.71 14.84
C LEU A 143 2.49 3.59 13.40
N LYS A 144 2.83 2.49 12.74
CA LYS A 144 2.14 2.16 11.49
C LYS A 144 0.74 1.68 11.87
N MET A 145 -0.32 2.45 11.57
CA MET A 145 -1.73 2.02 11.59
C MET A 145 -2.47 2.42 10.29
N SER A 146 -3.15 1.46 9.65
CA SER A 146 -3.96 1.73 8.45
C SER A 146 -5.20 2.53 8.84
N MET A 147 -5.44 3.66 8.16
CA MET A 147 -6.62 4.47 8.42
C MET A 147 -7.92 3.72 8.10
N GLY A 148 -7.94 2.93 7.02
CA GLY A 148 -9.12 2.13 6.64
C GLY A 148 -9.55 1.17 7.74
N ASN A 149 -8.61 0.44 8.33
CA ASN A 149 -8.89 -0.45 9.47
C ASN A 149 -9.35 0.32 10.71
N LEU A 150 -8.78 1.50 10.96
CA LEU A 150 -9.21 2.34 12.09
C LEU A 150 -10.65 2.83 11.92
N VAL A 151 -11.01 3.26 10.71
CA VAL A 151 -12.38 3.67 10.38
C VAL A 151 -13.34 2.49 10.48
N TYR A 152 -12.98 1.34 9.90
CA TYR A 152 -13.79 0.13 9.95
C TYR A 152 -14.10 -0.31 11.40
N GLU A 153 -13.07 -0.48 12.23
CA GLU A 153 -13.23 -0.87 13.64
C GLU A 153 -13.94 0.22 14.46
N GLY A 154 -13.67 1.49 14.17
CA GLY A 154 -14.30 2.62 14.82
C GLY A 154 -15.81 2.70 14.55
N VAL A 155 -16.21 2.59 13.28
CA VAL A 155 -17.63 2.60 12.87
C VAL A 155 -18.37 1.38 13.44
N LYS A 156 -17.72 0.21 13.50
CA LYS A 156 -18.28 -0.99 14.13
C LYS A 156 -18.55 -0.85 15.63
N ARG A 157 -17.99 0.14 16.30
CA ARG A 157 -18.30 0.40 17.71
C ARG A 157 -19.54 1.27 17.88
N ILE A 158 -20.03 1.95 16.84
CA ILE A 158 -21.21 2.82 16.93
C ILE A 158 -22.44 1.97 17.23
N ASP A 159 -23.11 2.26 18.35
CA ASP A 159 -24.31 1.54 18.79
C ASP A 159 -25.58 2.40 18.74
N ASN A 160 -25.47 3.67 18.32
CA ASN A 160 -26.62 4.56 18.14
C ASN A 160 -27.32 4.31 16.79
N TRP A 161 -28.43 3.58 16.82
CA TRP A 161 -29.29 3.34 15.65
C TRP A 161 -29.75 4.60 14.94
N THR A 162 -30.22 5.59 15.71
CA THR A 162 -30.79 6.83 15.15
C THR A 162 -29.75 7.57 14.33
N ARG A 163 -28.51 7.59 14.81
CA ARG A 163 -27.38 8.17 14.08
C ARG A 163 -27.11 7.44 12.78
N ILE A 164 -26.96 6.11 12.83
CA ILE A 164 -26.70 5.29 11.63
C ILE A 164 -27.80 5.52 10.59
N LYS A 165 -29.07 5.50 11.02
CA LYS A 165 -30.23 5.72 10.16
C LYS A 165 -30.24 7.10 9.51
N ASN A 166 -29.83 8.15 10.23
CA ASN A 166 -29.81 9.52 9.72
C ASN A 166 -28.65 9.78 8.75
N GLU A 167 -27.51 9.08 8.91
CA GLU A 167 -26.36 9.22 8.02
C GLU A 167 -26.49 8.38 6.74
N MET A 168 -27.22 7.25 6.82
CA MET A 168 -27.44 6.35 5.70
C MET A 168 -28.40 6.94 4.64
N PRO A 169 -28.25 6.53 3.36
CA PRO A 169 -29.28 6.78 2.35
C PRO A 169 -30.64 6.23 2.78
N ASN A 170 -31.70 6.73 2.13
CA ASN A 170 -33.06 6.27 2.42
C ASN A 170 -33.14 4.74 2.24
N VAL A 171 -33.90 4.05 3.10
CA VAL A 171 -34.05 2.59 3.07
C VAL A 171 -34.58 2.06 1.72
N ASP A 172 -35.27 2.89 0.94
CA ASP A 172 -35.76 2.57 -0.40
C ASP A 172 -34.75 2.90 -1.52
N SER A 173 -33.55 3.35 -1.17
CA SER A 173 -32.46 3.58 -2.12
C SER A 173 -31.70 2.28 -2.41
N VAL A 174 -31.25 2.15 -3.65
CA VAL A 174 -30.46 1.01 -4.12
C VAL A 174 -28.98 1.28 -3.87
N LEU A 175 -28.32 0.35 -3.19
CA LEU A 175 -26.87 0.37 -3.02
C LEU A 175 -26.20 -0.48 -4.09
N LYS A 176 -25.08 -0.02 -4.60
CA LYS A 176 -24.21 -0.77 -5.50
C LYS A 176 -22.78 -0.76 -5.01
N MET A 177 -22.00 -1.72 -5.49
CA MET A 177 -20.55 -1.72 -5.32
C MET A 177 -19.96 -0.45 -5.96
N SER A 178 -19.07 0.20 -5.23
CA SER A 178 -18.38 1.40 -5.72
C SER A 178 -17.57 1.10 -6.99
N GLY A 179 -17.77 1.93 -8.00
CA GLY A 179 -17.00 1.86 -9.25
C GLY A 179 -15.60 2.49 -9.13
N ASP A 180 -15.31 3.17 -8.02
CA ASP A 180 -14.04 3.84 -7.76
C ASP A 180 -13.06 2.88 -7.06
N PRO A 181 -11.99 2.47 -7.74
CA PRO A 181 -11.03 1.52 -7.19
C PRO A 181 -10.27 2.02 -5.97
N ALA A 182 -10.08 3.34 -5.85
CA ALA A 182 -9.46 3.96 -4.69
C ALA A 182 -10.43 4.06 -3.49
N ALA A 183 -11.75 3.88 -3.71
CA ALA A 183 -12.78 3.82 -2.67
C ALA A 183 -13.07 2.39 -2.20
N LEU A 184 -12.61 1.37 -2.92
CA LEU A 184 -12.57 0.00 -2.44
C LEU A 184 -11.34 -0.13 -1.52
N PHE A 185 -11.48 0.27 -0.25
CA PHE A 185 -10.43 0.17 0.75
C PHE A 185 -9.80 -1.24 0.74
N GLN A 186 -8.52 -1.32 0.41
CA GLN A 186 -7.81 -2.57 0.14
C GLN A 186 -6.84 -2.96 1.27
N ASP A 187 -7.33 -2.91 2.50
CA ASP A 187 -6.73 -3.68 3.60
C ASP A 187 -7.67 -3.84 4.81
N ILE A 188 -8.96 -3.65 4.57
CA ILE A 188 -9.96 -3.87 5.60
C ILE A 188 -10.17 -5.38 5.70
N GLU A 189 -9.79 -5.96 6.83
CA GLU A 189 -10.08 -7.35 7.15
C GLU A 189 -11.58 -7.49 7.45
N LEU A 190 -12.39 -7.54 6.39
CA LEU A 190 -13.83 -7.76 6.54
C LEU A 190 -14.08 -9.08 7.27
N GLY A 191 -14.87 -9.02 8.32
CA GLY A 191 -15.35 -10.19 9.04
C GLY A 191 -16.25 -11.06 8.16
N GLN A 192 -16.48 -12.30 8.58
CA GLN A 192 -17.28 -13.27 7.82
C GLN A 192 -18.70 -12.74 7.52
N GLN A 193 -19.34 -12.08 8.48
CA GLN A 193 -20.68 -11.50 8.31
C GLN A 193 -20.68 -10.37 7.28
N ASP A 194 -19.69 -9.47 7.32
CA ASP A 194 -19.62 -8.34 6.39
C ASP A 194 -19.43 -8.81 4.95
N ARG A 195 -18.57 -9.82 4.73
CA ARG A 195 -18.34 -10.41 3.40
C ARG A 195 -19.60 -11.02 2.83
N LYS A 196 -20.32 -11.78 3.66
CA LYS A 196 -21.58 -12.38 3.22
C LYS A 196 -22.62 -11.28 2.92
N MET A 197 -22.74 -10.25 3.76
CA MET A 197 -23.63 -9.11 3.46
C MET A 197 -23.26 -8.41 2.15
N LEU A 198 -21.96 -8.20 1.91
CA LEU A 198 -21.47 -7.62 0.66
C LEU A 198 -21.87 -8.47 -0.56
N SER A 199 -21.86 -9.80 -0.45
CA SER A 199 -22.29 -10.70 -1.53
C SER A 199 -23.77 -10.60 -1.90
N LEU A 200 -24.60 -10.02 -1.04
CA LEU A 200 -26.00 -9.76 -1.35
C LEU A 200 -26.20 -8.49 -2.19
N VAL A 201 -25.19 -7.62 -2.26
CA VAL A 201 -25.26 -6.33 -2.96
C VAL A 201 -24.96 -6.52 -4.44
N ASP A 202 -26.03 -6.62 -5.22
CA ASP A 202 -26.00 -6.80 -6.68
C ASP A 202 -26.20 -5.48 -7.47
N GLY A 203 -26.45 -4.36 -6.77
CA GLY A 203 -26.74 -3.08 -7.41
C GLY A 203 -28.19 -2.91 -7.89
N THR A 204 -29.07 -3.84 -7.51
CA THR A 204 -30.51 -3.82 -7.82
C THR A 204 -31.37 -3.73 -6.57
N LYS A 205 -30.95 -4.36 -5.47
CA LYS A 205 -31.68 -4.37 -4.20
C LYS A 205 -31.59 -3.06 -3.44
N THR A 206 -32.71 -2.65 -2.87
CA THR A 206 -32.81 -1.55 -1.91
C THR A 206 -32.15 -1.91 -0.58
N ILE A 207 -31.80 -0.91 0.23
CA ILE A 207 -31.29 -1.12 1.60
C ILE A 207 -32.27 -1.98 2.41
N LYS A 208 -33.57 -1.73 2.30
CA LYS A 208 -34.61 -2.51 2.96
C LYS A 208 -34.58 -3.99 2.54
N GLU A 209 -34.55 -4.27 1.24
CA GLU A 209 -34.50 -5.63 0.72
C GLU A 209 -33.21 -6.37 1.11
N LEU A 210 -32.08 -5.66 1.17
CA LEU A 210 -30.81 -6.22 1.66
C LEU A 210 -30.88 -6.61 3.13
N ILE A 211 -31.52 -5.79 3.96
CA ILE A 211 -31.73 -6.06 5.39
C ILE A 211 -32.69 -7.24 5.55
N ASP A 212 -33.83 -7.24 4.86
CA ASP A 212 -34.85 -8.29 4.96
C ASP A 212 -34.35 -9.65 4.43
N SER A 213 -33.41 -9.64 3.46
CA SER A 213 -32.77 -10.85 2.92
C SER A 213 -31.58 -11.34 3.75
N SER A 214 -31.21 -10.65 4.83
CA SER A 214 -30.03 -10.99 5.63
C SER A 214 -30.34 -12.08 6.68
N TRP A 215 -29.33 -12.86 7.06
CA TRP A 215 -29.42 -13.88 8.14
C TRP A 215 -29.13 -13.32 9.54
N ILE A 216 -29.09 -11.99 9.69
CA ILE A 216 -28.78 -11.30 10.94
C ILE A 216 -29.89 -10.31 11.30
N GLY A 217 -29.88 -9.79 12.53
CA GLY A 217 -30.83 -8.79 12.96
C GLY A 217 -30.78 -7.52 12.11
N SER A 218 -31.92 -6.83 11.97
CA SER A 218 -32.03 -5.63 11.13
C SER A 218 -31.06 -4.51 11.55
N PHE A 219 -30.77 -4.44 12.85
CA PHE A 219 -29.80 -3.48 13.41
C PHE A 219 -28.38 -3.82 12.94
N GLU A 220 -27.95 -5.06 13.11
CA GLU A 220 -26.64 -5.55 12.68
C GLU A 220 -26.47 -5.45 11.16
N ALA A 221 -27.49 -5.80 10.39
CA ALA A 221 -27.49 -5.66 8.93
C ALA A 221 -27.27 -4.21 8.49
N MET A 222 -28.04 -3.28 9.04
CA MET A 222 -27.87 -1.85 8.77
C MET A 222 -26.48 -1.35 9.19
N LYS A 223 -25.97 -1.80 10.35
CA LYS A 223 -24.65 -1.42 10.83
C LYS A 223 -23.56 -1.88 9.88
N ILE A 224 -23.65 -3.11 9.34
CA ILE A 224 -22.71 -3.60 8.32
C ILE A 224 -22.82 -2.77 7.04
N LEU A 225 -24.03 -2.51 6.54
CA LEU A 225 -24.23 -1.67 5.35
C LEU A 225 -23.67 -0.26 5.55
N TYR A 226 -23.87 0.32 6.74
CA TYR A 226 -23.32 1.62 7.10
C TYR A 226 -21.80 1.61 7.18
N VAL A 227 -21.18 0.58 7.77
CA VAL A 227 -19.73 0.41 7.74
C VAL A 227 -19.25 0.44 6.30
N LEU A 228 -19.76 -0.44 5.44
CA LEU A 228 -19.37 -0.57 4.03
C LEU A 228 -19.61 0.70 3.21
N TRP A 229 -20.69 1.43 3.48
CA TRP A 229 -20.99 2.71 2.85
C TRP A 229 -20.09 3.84 3.35
N SER A 230 -19.82 3.91 4.65
CA SER A 230 -18.98 4.95 5.27
C SER A 230 -17.51 4.85 4.82
N ILE A 231 -17.05 3.62 4.56
CA ILE A 231 -15.78 3.34 3.91
C ILE A 231 -15.93 3.32 2.37
N GLY A 232 -16.97 3.89 1.76
CA GLY A 232 -17.04 4.02 0.29
C GLY A 232 -16.97 2.72 -0.54
N VAL A 233 -17.06 1.53 0.07
CA VAL A 233 -17.17 0.25 -0.64
C VAL A 233 -18.53 0.16 -1.32
N LEU A 234 -19.57 0.73 -0.68
CA LEU A 234 -20.90 0.88 -1.24
C LEU A 234 -21.19 2.35 -1.58
N GLU A 235 -21.90 2.55 -2.68
CA GLU A 235 -22.42 3.86 -3.09
C GLU A 235 -23.90 3.77 -3.45
N GLU A 236 -24.61 4.90 -3.30
CA GLU A 236 -26.02 5.00 -3.68
C GLU A 236 -26.16 5.10 -5.21
N LYS A 237 -27.07 4.33 -5.80
CA LYS A 237 -27.43 4.46 -7.21
C LYS A 237 -28.28 5.72 -7.39
N ALA A 238 -27.80 6.70 -8.14
CA ALA A 238 -28.50 7.96 -8.36
C ALA A 238 -29.92 7.75 -8.93
N LYS A 239 -30.93 8.38 -8.31
CA LYS A 239 -32.31 8.38 -8.81
C LYS A 239 -32.44 9.34 -9.99
N GLY A 240 -32.54 8.78 -11.20
CA GLY A 240 -33.06 9.48 -12.39
C GLY A 240 -32.07 10.34 -13.18
N ILE A 241 -31.28 9.70 -14.03
CA ILE A 241 -31.12 10.19 -15.41
C ILE A 241 -31.82 9.13 -16.26
N LYS A 242 -32.77 9.55 -17.09
CA LYS A 242 -33.36 8.68 -18.11
C LYS A 242 -32.21 8.10 -18.93
N GLU A 243 -31.88 6.83 -18.71
CA GLU A 243 -31.20 6.05 -19.73
C GLU A 243 -32.12 6.15 -20.96
N ALA A 244 -31.62 6.82 -21.99
CA ALA A 244 -32.31 6.85 -23.27
C ALA A 244 -32.51 5.39 -23.66
N GLU A 245 -33.78 5.00 -23.80
CA GLU A 245 -34.19 3.76 -24.41
C GLU A 245 -33.52 3.69 -25.79
N GLY A 246 -32.54 2.81 -25.88
CA GLY A 246 -31.69 2.56 -27.04
C GLY A 246 -31.15 1.15 -26.93
N GLU A 247 -32.03 0.19 -27.22
CA GLU A 247 -31.78 -1.15 -27.74
C GLU A 247 -30.68 -2.01 -27.09
N GLY A 248 -31.12 -3.03 -26.33
CA GLY A 248 -30.48 -4.35 -26.28
C GLY A 248 -29.06 -4.43 -25.73
N GLY A 249 -28.89 -4.18 -24.42
CA GLY A 249 -27.69 -4.58 -23.68
C GLY A 249 -28.06 -5.64 -22.65
N GLU A 250 -27.53 -6.85 -22.81
CA GLU A 250 -27.75 -8.02 -21.95
C GLU A 250 -27.55 -7.70 -20.46
N ALA A 251 -28.34 -8.38 -19.62
CA ALA A 251 -28.24 -8.34 -18.17
C ALA A 251 -26.81 -8.68 -17.75
N LYS A 252 -26.10 -7.70 -17.13
CA LYS A 252 -24.78 -7.95 -16.54
C LYS A 252 -24.93 -8.91 -15.36
N GLU A 253 -24.44 -10.13 -15.54
CA GLU A 253 -24.36 -11.13 -14.47
C GLU A 253 -23.48 -10.62 -13.31
N PRO A 254 -23.87 -10.87 -12.05
CA PRO A 254 -23.04 -10.53 -10.90
C PRO A 254 -21.83 -11.48 -10.84
N VAL A 255 -20.63 -10.90 -10.73
CA VAL A 255 -19.40 -11.65 -10.47
C VAL A 255 -19.57 -12.46 -9.17
N LEU A 256 -19.55 -13.78 -9.30
CA LEU A 256 -19.91 -14.74 -8.23
C LEU A 256 -18.96 -14.64 -7.01
N PRO A 257 -19.48 -14.84 -5.77
CA PRO A 257 -18.69 -14.80 -4.52
C PRO A 257 -17.56 -15.83 -4.40
N GLU A 258 -17.56 -16.87 -5.24
CA GLU A 258 -16.57 -17.96 -5.18
C GLU A 258 -15.19 -17.54 -5.71
N GLU A 259 -15.10 -16.56 -6.63
CA GLU A 259 -13.81 -15.99 -7.08
C GLU A 259 -13.15 -15.07 -6.02
N ILE A 260 -13.89 -14.70 -4.97
CA ILE A 260 -13.42 -13.85 -3.86
C ILE A 260 -12.75 -14.70 -2.75
N LEU A 261 -12.98 -16.03 -2.76
CA LEU A 261 -12.85 -16.93 -1.61
C LEU A 261 -11.53 -17.69 -1.46
N GLN A 262 -10.44 -17.30 -2.11
CA GLN A 262 -9.12 -17.86 -1.76
C GLN A 262 -8.29 -16.87 -0.93
N THR A 263 -8.13 -17.21 0.35
CA THR A 263 -6.95 -16.82 1.13
C THR A 263 -5.79 -17.64 0.56
N VAL A 264 -4.93 -17.02 -0.25
CA VAL A 264 -3.66 -17.64 -0.64
C VAL A 264 -2.65 -17.32 0.46
N PRO A 265 -2.15 -18.31 1.21
CA PRO A 265 -0.97 -18.12 2.03
C PRO A 265 0.24 -18.17 1.09
N ASP A 266 0.58 -17.05 0.47
CA ASP A 266 1.84 -16.94 -0.27
C ASP A 266 2.92 -16.43 0.68
N ASP A 267 4.05 -17.12 0.64
CA ASP A 267 5.31 -16.78 1.28
C ASP A 267 5.60 -15.27 1.12
N GLU A 268 5.79 -14.56 2.23
CA GLU A 268 6.02 -13.11 2.20
C GLU A 268 7.22 -12.72 1.33
N GLU A 269 8.19 -13.63 1.16
CA GLU A 269 9.32 -13.43 0.23
C GLU A 269 8.92 -13.50 -1.24
N GLU A 270 8.00 -14.39 -1.61
CA GLU A 270 7.56 -14.56 -2.99
C GLU A 270 6.71 -13.38 -3.46
N PHE A 271 5.82 -12.89 -2.58
CA PHE A 271 5.06 -11.67 -2.84
C PHE A 271 5.99 -10.46 -3.00
N LYS A 272 7.00 -10.30 -2.13
CA LYS A 272 8.02 -9.24 -2.28
C LYS A 272 8.73 -9.31 -3.63
N ARG A 273 9.15 -10.50 -4.05
CA ARG A 273 9.79 -10.70 -5.36
C ARG A 273 8.86 -10.33 -6.52
N ARG A 274 7.57 -10.64 -6.42
CA ARG A 274 6.55 -10.23 -7.40
C ARG A 274 6.37 -8.72 -7.45
N VAL A 275 6.26 -8.04 -6.30
CA VAL A 275 6.17 -6.58 -6.21
C VAL A 275 7.42 -5.93 -6.81
N ASP A 276 8.60 -6.42 -6.46
CA ASP A 276 9.86 -5.90 -6.97
C ASP A 276 9.97 -6.09 -8.49
N SER A 277 9.62 -7.27 -9.00
CA SER A 277 9.59 -7.57 -10.43
C SER A 277 8.63 -6.64 -11.18
N ARG A 278 7.38 -6.53 -10.72
CA ARG A 278 6.35 -5.69 -11.32
C ARG A 278 6.74 -4.21 -11.30
N TYR A 279 7.32 -3.74 -10.18
CA TYR A 279 7.83 -2.37 -10.04
C TYR A 279 8.98 -2.08 -11.02
N LEU A 280 9.88 -3.03 -11.22
CA LEU A 280 11.01 -2.86 -12.14
C LEU A 280 10.60 -2.83 -13.62
N THR A 281 9.42 -3.35 -13.95
CA THR A 281 8.86 -3.42 -15.31
C THR A 281 7.82 -2.33 -15.61
N LEU A 282 7.38 -1.56 -14.61
CA LEU A 282 6.29 -0.59 -14.70
C LEU A 282 6.33 0.33 -15.92
N ASP A 283 7.49 0.94 -16.16
CA ASP A 283 7.68 1.94 -17.22
C ASP A 283 7.85 1.31 -18.61
N SER A 284 7.95 -0.03 -18.68
CA SER A 284 8.13 -0.79 -19.92
C SER A 284 6.87 -1.55 -20.36
N LEU A 285 5.84 -1.63 -19.51
CA LEU A 285 4.61 -2.35 -19.81
C LEU A 285 3.64 -1.43 -20.56
N SER A 286 3.06 -1.94 -21.64
CA SER A 286 1.92 -1.29 -22.30
C SER A 286 0.67 -1.29 -21.40
N ASN A 287 -0.32 -0.44 -21.71
CA ASN A 287 -1.58 -0.42 -20.94
C ASN A 287 -2.28 -1.79 -20.90
N TYR A 288 -2.14 -2.59 -21.97
CA TYR A 288 -2.67 -3.95 -22.05
C TYR A 288 -1.92 -4.92 -21.12
N GLU A 289 -0.58 -4.88 -21.14
CA GLU A 289 0.24 -5.73 -20.28
C GLU A 289 0.16 -5.32 -18.79
N LEU A 290 -0.03 -4.02 -18.51
CA LEU A 290 -0.28 -3.51 -17.16
C LEU A 290 -1.55 -4.07 -16.55
N LEU A 291 -2.57 -4.34 -17.37
CA LEU A 291 -3.81 -5.00 -16.97
C LEU A 291 -3.83 -6.51 -17.21
N GLU A 292 -2.74 -7.10 -17.71
CA GLU A 292 -2.68 -8.53 -18.06
C GLU A 292 -3.84 -8.96 -18.99
N ILE A 293 -4.11 -8.15 -20.01
CA ILE A 293 -5.14 -8.42 -21.03
C ILE A 293 -4.50 -8.60 -22.41
N ASP A 294 -5.08 -9.49 -23.22
CA ASP A 294 -4.71 -9.71 -24.62
C ASP A 294 -5.41 -8.71 -25.56
N ASP A 295 -4.95 -8.60 -26.80
CA ASP A 295 -5.43 -7.64 -27.83
C ASP A 295 -6.94 -7.79 -28.20
N ASN A 296 -7.62 -8.82 -27.72
CA ASN A 296 -9.02 -9.13 -28.03
C ASN A 296 -9.88 -9.11 -26.76
N PHE A 297 -10.15 -7.92 -26.21
CA PHE A 297 -10.80 -7.75 -24.90
C PHE A 297 -12.21 -7.13 -24.99
N ASP A 298 -13.14 -7.64 -24.19
CA ASP A 298 -14.41 -6.98 -23.90
C ASP A 298 -14.26 -6.01 -22.68
N GLU A 299 -15.27 -5.17 -22.44
CA GLU A 299 -15.21 -4.17 -21.34
C GLU A 299 -15.21 -4.88 -19.97
N GLU A 300 -15.76 -6.09 -19.92
CA GLU A 300 -15.85 -6.91 -18.73
C GLU A 300 -14.48 -7.50 -18.33
N THR A 301 -13.67 -7.91 -19.31
CA THR A 301 -12.31 -8.44 -19.14
C THR A 301 -11.35 -7.38 -18.62
N ILE A 302 -11.45 -6.14 -19.12
CA ILE A 302 -10.69 -5.00 -18.59
C ILE A 302 -11.03 -4.80 -17.11
N LYS A 303 -12.32 -4.74 -16.81
CA LYS A 303 -12.84 -4.52 -15.46
C LYS A 303 -12.41 -5.63 -14.50
N LYS A 304 -12.57 -6.90 -14.90
CA LYS A 304 -12.22 -8.08 -14.10
C LYS A 304 -10.73 -8.11 -13.76
N ASN A 305 -9.86 -7.94 -14.75
CA ASN A 305 -8.41 -7.97 -14.52
C ASN A 305 -7.91 -6.77 -13.73
N TYR A 306 -8.47 -5.59 -13.98
CA TYR A 306 -8.17 -4.41 -13.18
C TYR A 306 -8.46 -4.65 -11.70
N TYR A 307 -9.66 -5.14 -11.32
CA TYR A 307 -9.98 -5.40 -9.91
C TYR A 307 -9.11 -6.48 -9.28
N ARG A 308 -8.75 -7.53 -10.04
CA ARG A 308 -7.80 -8.56 -9.59
C ARG A 308 -6.44 -7.95 -9.25
N LEU A 309 -5.88 -7.17 -10.17
CA LEU A 309 -4.54 -6.58 -10.03
C LEU A 309 -4.48 -5.45 -9.01
N ALA A 310 -5.54 -4.63 -8.92
CA ALA A 310 -5.68 -3.64 -7.87
C ALA A 310 -5.62 -4.33 -6.49
N ARG A 311 -6.41 -5.40 -6.29
CA ARG A 311 -6.38 -6.20 -5.05
C ARG A 311 -5.01 -6.84 -4.80
N GLU A 312 -4.30 -7.22 -5.85
CA GLU A 312 -2.97 -7.83 -5.74
C GLU A 312 -1.88 -6.84 -5.30
N PHE A 313 -1.82 -5.67 -5.92
CA PHE A 313 -0.72 -4.71 -5.78
C PHE A 313 -1.11 -3.46 -4.99
N HIS A 314 -2.12 -3.55 -4.14
CA HIS A 314 -2.54 -2.40 -3.35
C HIS A 314 -1.42 -1.87 -2.45
N PRO A 315 -1.26 -0.54 -2.31
CA PRO A 315 -0.26 0.06 -1.43
C PRO A 315 -0.37 -0.31 0.04
N ASP A 316 -1.56 -0.68 0.50
CA ASP A 316 -1.77 -1.01 1.90
C ASP A 316 -1.59 -2.49 2.23
N ARG A 317 -1.68 -3.41 1.24
CA ARG A 317 -1.63 -4.88 1.43
C ARG A 317 -0.47 -5.41 2.28
N TYR A 318 0.58 -4.62 2.43
CA TYR A 318 1.79 -4.99 3.15
C TYR A 318 2.21 -3.95 4.21
N PHE A 319 1.24 -3.57 5.05
CA PHE A 319 1.42 -2.59 6.11
C PHE A 319 2.25 -3.07 7.33
N SER A 320 2.35 -4.39 7.51
CA SER A 320 3.08 -5.05 8.61
C SER A 320 4.59 -5.14 8.41
N SER A 321 5.10 -4.78 7.22
CA SER A 321 6.51 -4.99 6.87
C SER A 321 7.47 -3.97 7.48
N ALA A 322 8.63 -4.49 7.88
CA ALA A 322 9.76 -3.72 8.38
C ALA A 322 10.40 -2.81 7.30
N ASP A 323 10.13 -3.02 6.01
CA ASP A 323 10.73 -2.28 4.89
C ASP A 323 9.77 -1.20 4.34
N PRO A 324 10.09 0.11 4.50
CA PRO A 324 9.29 1.22 3.96
C PRO A 324 9.22 1.26 2.43
N SER A 325 10.18 0.67 1.71
CA SER A 325 10.29 0.79 0.24
C SER A 325 9.22 0.02 -0.52
N ILE A 326 8.66 -1.03 0.08
CA ILE A 326 7.61 -1.86 -0.55
C ILE A 326 6.33 -1.05 -0.77
N LYS A 327 5.99 -0.16 0.17
CA LYS A 327 4.80 0.70 0.06
C LYS A 327 4.89 1.67 -1.11
N ASP A 328 6.07 2.26 -1.31
CA ASP A 328 6.31 3.18 -2.43
C ASP A 328 6.25 2.43 -3.78
N LYS A 329 6.76 1.20 -3.82
CA LYS A 329 6.68 0.33 -5.01
C LYS A 329 5.25 -0.07 -5.35
N LEU A 330 4.49 -0.54 -4.37
CA LEU A 330 3.08 -0.87 -4.52
C LEU A 330 2.26 0.35 -4.95
N THR A 331 2.56 1.54 -4.41
CA THR A 331 1.96 2.81 -4.83
C THR A 331 2.15 3.07 -6.32
N ALA A 332 3.40 2.98 -6.80
CA ALA A 332 3.66 3.19 -8.22
C ALA A 332 2.96 2.15 -9.10
N ILE A 333 2.97 0.86 -8.70
CA ILE A 333 2.29 -0.22 -9.44
C ILE A 333 0.80 0.05 -9.53
N PHE A 334 0.18 0.36 -8.41
CA PHE A 334 -1.25 0.65 -8.34
C PHE A 334 -1.64 1.86 -9.20
N ASP A 335 -0.84 2.93 -9.15
CA ASP A 335 -1.07 4.13 -9.94
C ASP A 335 -0.97 3.84 -11.44
N ALA A 336 -0.02 3.00 -11.87
CA ALA A 336 0.12 2.62 -13.28
C ALA A 336 -1.02 1.72 -13.78
N ILE A 337 -1.44 0.75 -12.98
CA ILE A 337 -2.59 -0.12 -13.29
C ILE A 337 -3.87 0.74 -13.41
N THR A 338 -4.06 1.72 -12.53
CA THR A 338 -5.21 2.64 -12.57
C THR A 338 -5.19 3.55 -13.80
N ARG A 339 -4.03 4.13 -14.12
CA ARG A 339 -3.87 4.91 -15.36
C ARG A 339 -4.16 4.08 -16.61
N ALA A 340 -3.70 2.84 -16.66
CA ALA A 340 -3.95 1.94 -17.79
C ALA A 340 -5.45 1.65 -17.95
N TYR A 341 -6.16 1.38 -16.85
CA TYR A 341 -7.62 1.17 -16.86
C TYR A 341 -8.39 2.40 -17.33
N ASP A 342 -8.08 3.59 -16.81
CA ASP A 342 -8.76 4.81 -17.20
C ASP A 342 -8.52 5.15 -18.69
N THR A 343 -7.31 4.90 -19.19
CA THR A 343 -6.95 5.13 -20.59
C THR A 343 -7.70 4.19 -21.53
N LEU A 344 -7.70 2.88 -21.26
CA LEU A 344 -8.37 1.88 -22.11
C LEU A 344 -9.90 2.02 -22.08
N LYS A 345 -10.46 2.43 -20.93
CA LYS A 345 -11.88 2.74 -20.79
C LYS A 345 -12.28 3.97 -21.60
N ALA A 346 -11.41 4.98 -21.68
CA ALA A 346 -11.64 6.18 -22.48
C ALA A 346 -11.53 5.90 -23.99
N GLU A 347 -10.55 5.11 -24.42
CA GLU A 347 -10.38 4.70 -25.83
C GLU A 347 -11.63 3.99 -26.38
N LYS A 348 -12.17 3.02 -25.61
CA LYS A 348 -13.37 2.28 -26.01
C LYS A 348 -14.65 3.13 -26.04
N LYS A 349 -14.76 4.14 -25.16
CA LYS A 349 -15.84 5.14 -25.22
C LYS A 349 -15.76 6.04 -26.46
N THR A 350 -14.55 6.24 -26.99
CA THR A 350 -14.30 7.14 -28.13
C THR A 350 -14.54 6.43 -29.48
N GLU A 351 -14.25 5.12 -29.55
CA GLU A 351 -14.60 4.28 -30.72
C GLU A 351 -16.12 4.12 -30.92
N GLY A 352 -16.92 4.29 -29.86
CA GLY A 352 -18.39 4.25 -29.94
C GLY A 352 -19.08 5.46 -30.59
N HIS A 353 -18.34 6.53 -30.94
CA HIS A 353 -18.96 7.78 -31.41
C HIS A 353 -18.45 8.38 -32.72
N ILE A 354 -17.49 7.78 -33.43
CA ILE A 354 -17.08 8.29 -34.75
C ILE A 354 -16.94 7.14 -35.74
N GLY A 355 -18.02 6.87 -36.46
CA GLY A 355 -17.99 6.09 -37.69
C GLY A 355 -17.35 6.87 -38.83
N ILE A 356 -16.02 6.98 -38.88
CA ILE A 356 -15.29 7.31 -40.11
C ILE A 356 -14.02 6.46 -40.22
N SER A 357 -14.02 5.66 -41.26
CA SER A 357 -12.92 4.89 -41.84
C SER A 357 -11.62 5.69 -41.95
N VAL A 358 -10.55 5.23 -41.28
CA VAL A 358 -9.17 5.57 -41.65
C VAL A 358 -8.42 4.29 -41.99
N LYS A 359 -8.38 4.05 -43.30
CA LYS A 359 -7.40 3.29 -44.10
C LYS A 359 -6.39 2.44 -43.33
N LYS A 360 -6.58 1.12 -43.48
CA LYS A 360 -5.54 0.09 -43.57
C LYS A 360 -4.21 0.65 -44.09
N ARG A 361 -3.24 0.84 -43.21
CA ARG A 361 -1.83 0.62 -43.54
C ARG A 361 -1.47 -0.77 -43.03
N LYS A 362 -1.57 -1.73 -43.95
CA LYS A 362 -0.79 -2.97 -43.87
C LYS A 362 0.68 -2.56 -43.99
N GLN A 363 1.40 -2.54 -42.89
CA GLN A 363 2.78 -3.01 -42.89
C GLN A 363 2.76 -4.30 -42.08
N LYS A 364 2.93 -5.41 -42.82
CA LYS A 364 3.55 -6.60 -42.26
C LYS A 364 4.92 -6.14 -41.76
N GLU A 365 5.07 -6.01 -40.46
CA GLU A 365 6.35 -6.35 -39.84
C GLU A 365 6.10 -7.65 -39.09
N ASP A 366 6.88 -8.64 -39.47
CA ASP A 366 6.83 -10.00 -38.99
C ASP A 366 6.76 -10.03 -37.47
N VAL A 367 5.97 -10.95 -36.93
CA VAL A 367 6.25 -11.50 -35.60
C VAL A 367 7.70 -12.00 -35.66
N PRO A 368 8.70 -11.37 -34.99
CA PRO A 368 10.02 -11.97 -34.89
C PRO A 368 9.86 -13.09 -33.88
N THR A 369 9.59 -14.27 -34.42
CA THR A 369 9.94 -15.51 -33.76
C THR A 369 11.42 -15.40 -33.35
N ALA A 370 11.66 -15.49 -32.05
CA ALA A 370 12.99 -15.57 -31.41
C ALA A 370 13.96 -14.41 -31.67
N GLY A 371 13.75 -13.26 -31.01
CA GLY A 371 14.88 -12.40 -30.64
C GLY A 371 15.66 -13.08 -29.52
N ASN A 372 16.77 -13.76 -29.82
CA ASN A 372 17.60 -14.45 -28.83
C ASN A 372 17.97 -13.49 -27.69
N ALA A 373 17.94 -13.94 -26.44
CA ALA A 373 18.43 -13.17 -25.29
C ALA A 373 19.83 -12.58 -25.55
N GLU A 374 20.65 -13.31 -26.33
CA GLU A 374 21.97 -12.91 -26.79
C GLU A 374 21.96 -11.70 -27.75
N GLU A 375 20.92 -11.52 -28.56
CA GLU A 375 20.77 -10.36 -29.46
C GLU A 375 20.46 -9.08 -28.66
N GLN A 376 19.54 -9.17 -27.70
CA GLN A 376 19.26 -8.05 -26.79
C GLN A 376 20.48 -7.71 -25.94
N PHE A 377 21.22 -8.72 -25.49
CA PHE A 377 22.50 -8.53 -24.83
C PHE A 377 23.53 -7.82 -25.73
N LYS A 378 23.67 -8.24 -27.00
CA LYS A 378 24.59 -7.58 -27.96
C LYS A 378 24.25 -6.12 -28.16
N ARG A 379 22.96 -5.79 -28.32
CA ARG A 379 22.48 -4.40 -28.42
C ARG A 379 22.74 -3.61 -27.14
N GLY A 380 22.48 -4.21 -25.97
CA GLY A 380 22.76 -3.59 -24.67
C GLY A 380 24.25 -3.26 -24.50
N VAL A 381 25.14 -4.18 -24.88
CA VAL A 381 26.60 -3.95 -24.90
C VAL A 381 26.99 -2.85 -25.87
N GLU A 382 26.31 -2.74 -27.03
CA GLU A 382 26.53 -1.65 -27.98
C GLU A 382 26.14 -0.29 -27.40
N GLU A 383 25.02 -0.20 -26.69
CA GLU A 383 24.60 1.02 -25.99
C GLU A 383 25.56 1.41 -24.86
N ILE A 384 26.14 0.45 -24.13
CA ILE A 384 27.22 0.71 -23.17
C ILE A 384 28.43 1.36 -23.87
N LYS A 385 28.81 0.85 -25.06
CA LYS A 385 29.93 1.42 -25.84
C LYS A 385 29.62 2.84 -26.32
N LYS A 386 28.36 3.13 -26.64
CA LYS A 386 27.88 4.48 -26.99
C LYS A 386 27.75 5.41 -25.78
N GLY A 387 27.89 4.90 -24.56
CA GLY A 387 27.71 5.64 -23.32
C GLY A 387 26.25 5.86 -22.92
N ASN A 388 25.30 5.25 -23.64
CA ASN A 388 23.89 5.28 -23.30
C ASN A 388 23.58 4.20 -22.27
N PHE A 389 23.91 4.49 -21.01
CA PHE A 389 23.75 3.52 -19.92
C PHE A 389 22.28 3.24 -19.59
N TRP A 390 21.36 4.18 -19.85
CA TRP A 390 19.92 3.97 -19.64
C TRP A 390 19.34 3.01 -20.68
N GLY A 391 19.59 3.25 -21.98
CA GLY A 391 19.16 2.32 -23.03
C GLY A 391 19.81 0.94 -22.91
N ALA A 392 21.06 0.87 -22.43
CA ALA A 392 21.72 -0.40 -22.11
C ALA A 392 20.99 -1.17 -21.00
N VAL A 393 20.54 -0.49 -19.94
CA VAL A 393 19.77 -1.12 -18.84
C VAL A 393 18.49 -1.76 -19.38
N ASP A 394 17.75 -1.08 -20.25
CA ASP A 394 16.48 -1.59 -20.78
C ASP A 394 16.70 -2.85 -21.64
N LEU A 395 17.70 -2.81 -22.53
CA LEU A 395 18.06 -3.95 -23.38
C LEU A 395 18.60 -5.15 -22.57
N LEU A 396 19.38 -4.90 -21.52
CA LEU A 396 19.92 -5.94 -20.65
C LEU A 396 18.84 -6.55 -19.75
N LYS A 397 17.88 -5.76 -19.25
CA LYS A 397 16.69 -6.27 -18.56
C LYS A 397 15.87 -7.16 -19.47
N TRP A 398 15.73 -6.80 -20.74
CA TRP A 398 15.05 -7.65 -21.72
C TRP A 398 15.80 -8.96 -21.97
N ALA A 399 17.13 -8.91 -22.11
CA ALA A 399 17.96 -10.12 -22.20
C ALA A 399 17.78 -11.06 -20.99
N ILE A 400 17.72 -10.50 -19.77
CA ILE A 400 17.46 -11.23 -18.53
C ILE A 400 16.06 -11.85 -18.50
N LYS A 401 15.04 -11.12 -18.99
CA LYS A 401 13.66 -11.65 -19.09
C LYS A 401 13.62 -12.89 -19.99
N LEU A 402 14.42 -12.91 -21.05
CA LEU A 402 14.47 -13.99 -22.03
C LEU A 402 15.33 -15.19 -21.57
N ASP A 403 16.43 -14.93 -20.86
CA ASP A 403 17.27 -15.98 -20.26
C ASP A 403 17.83 -15.51 -18.91
N PRO A 404 17.11 -15.77 -17.80
CA PRO A 404 17.46 -15.26 -16.47
C PRO A 404 18.63 -15.99 -15.83
N LYS A 405 19.04 -17.15 -16.37
CA LYS A 405 20.11 -17.98 -15.82
C LYS A 405 21.50 -17.58 -16.30
N ASN A 406 21.58 -16.65 -17.26
CA ASN A 406 22.83 -16.16 -17.79
C ASN A 406 23.43 -15.08 -16.88
N GLU A 407 24.49 -15.44 -16.16
CA GLU A 407 25.20 -14.58 -15.23
C GLU A 407 25.78 -13.31 -15.87
N LYS A 408 26.08 -13.37 -17.19
CA LYS A 408 26.68 -12.25 -17.92
C LYS A 408 25.70 -11.09 -18.03
N TYR A 409 24.41 -11.36 -18.21
CA TYR A 409 23.44 -10.27 -18.39
C TYR A 409 23.30 -9.45 -17.11
N TRP A 410 23.24 -10.13 -15.97
CA TRP A 410 23.25 -9.52 -14.64
C TRP A 410 24.53 -8.73 -14.36
N SER A 411 25.69 -9.26 -14.77
CA SER A 411 26.98 -8.56 -14.60
C SER A 411 27.08 -7.27 -15.43
N TYR A 412 26.61 -7.29 -16.68
CA TYR A 412 26.60 -6.10 -17.55
C TYR A 412 25.51 -5.10 -17.15
N LEU A 413 24.40 -5.58 -16.58
CA LEU A 413 23.38 -4.72 -16.00
C LEU A 413 23.95 -3.94 -14.81
N SER A 414 24.66 -4.64 -13.91
CA SER A 414 25.39 -4.02 -12.80
C SER A 414 26.37 -2.96 -13.30
N LEU A 415 27.19 -3.27 -14.30
CA LEU A 415 28.14 -2.34 -14.89
C LEU A 415 27.45 -1.06 -15.38
N SER A 416 26.31 -1.20 -16.05
CA SER A 416 25.51 -0.07 -16.55
C SER A 416 25.00 0.81 -15.42
N PHE A 417 24.47 0.22 -14.34
CA PHE A 417 24.06 0.97 -13.15
C PHE A 417 25.22 1.70 -12.46
N THR A 418 26.43 1.14 -12.44
CA THR A 418 27.60 1.85 -11.84
C THR A 418 28.00 3.14 -12.55
N LYS A 419 27.48 3.36 -13.77
CA LYS A 419 27.73 4.53 -14.60
C LYS A 419 26.61 5.56 -14.51
N ILE A 420 25.49 5.20 -13.88
CA ILE A 420 24.34 6.08 -13.65
C ILE A 420 24.44 6.70 -12.24
N PRO A 421 24.28 8.03 -12.08
CA PRO A 421 24.29 8.66 -10.76
C PRO A 421 23.23 8.08 -9.82
N ASN A 422 23.58 7.92 -8.53
CA ASN A 422 22.69 7.42 -7.47
C ASN A 422 22.13 5.98 -7.64
N ARG A 423 22.66 5.17 -8.57
CA ARG A 423 22.22 3.78 -8.80
C ARG A 423 23.23 2.72 -8.33
N LEU A 424 24.09 3.06 -7.36
CA LEU A 424 25.09 2.12 -6.83
C LEU A 424 24.45 0.92 -6.11
N LYS A 425 23.26 1.10 -5.52
CA LYS A 425 22.50 0.04 -4.86
C LYS A 425 21.96 -0.98 -5.88
N ASP A 426 21.36 -0.51 -6.97
CA ASP A 426 20.90 -1.39 -8.06
C ASP A 426 22.07 -2.13 -8.73
N ALA A 427 23.23 -1.46 -8.83
CA ALA A 427 24.45 -2.10 -9.33
C ALA A 427 24.93 -3.24 -8.43
N GLU A 428 24.88 -3.06 -7.11
CA GLU A 428 25.19 -4.09 -6.12
C GLU A 428 24.21 -5.27 -6.25
N GLU A 429 22.90 -5.00 -6.28
CA GLU A 429 21.85 -6.02 -6.39
C GLU A 429 22.01 -6.87 -7.66
N ALA A 430 22.18 -6.23 -8.83
CA ALA A 430 22.38 -6.95 -10.09
C ALA A 430 23.66 -7.82 -10.07
N LEU A 431 24.72 -7.38 -9.39
CA LEU A 431 25.96 -8.16 -9.31
C LEU A 431 25.88 -9.31 -8.31
N VAL A 432 25.08 -9.16 -7.26
CA VAL A 432 24.78 -10.25 -6.31
C VAL A 432 24.02 -11.37 -7.02
N GLU A 433 23.08 -11.05 -7.92
CA GLU A 433 22.43 -12.07 -8.76
C GLU A 433 23.43 -12.78 -9.69
N ALA A 434 24.36 -12.05 -10.33
CA ALA A 434 25.43 -12.68 -11.11
C ALA A 434 26.29 -13.64 -10.27
N ILE A 435 26.59 -13.29 -9.01
CA ILE A 435 27.33 -14.15 -8.06
C ILE A 435 26.51 -15.37 -7.65
N LYS A 436 25.18 -15.27 -7.52
CA LYS A 436 24.34 -16.43 -7.22
C LYS A 436 24.36 -17.45 -8.36
N LEU A 437 24.40 -16.97 -9.60
CA LEU A 437 24.42 -17.80 -10.81
C LEU A 437 25.78 -18.44 -11.08
N ASP A 438 26.88 -17.71 -10.87
CA ASP A 438 28.25 -18.25 -10.87
C ASP A 438 29.05 -17.77 -9.64
N PRO A 439 28.99 -18.53 -8.52
CA PRO A 439 29.65 -18.17 -7.27
C PRO A 439 31.18 -18.24 -7.30
N TYR A 440 31.78 -18.82 -8.32
CA TYR A 440 33.24 -19.04 -8.37
C TYR A 440 33.95 -18.02 -9.26
N LYS A 441 33.20 -17.12 -9.92
CA LYS A 441 33.76 -16.07 -10.77
C LYS A 441 34.39 -14.95 -9.94
N ALA A 442 35.71 -14.96 -9.85
CA ALA A 442 36.49 -13.92 -9.15
C ALA A 442 36.17 -12.48 -9.64
N GLU A 443 35.87 -12.31 -10.93
CA GLU A 443 35.58 -11.00 -11.53
C GLU A 443 34.34 -10.32 -10.91
N TYR A 444 33.33 -11.08 -10.47
CA TYR A 444 32.15 -10.50 -9.84
C TYR A 444 32.45 -9.95 -8.45
N TYR A 445 33.28 -10.64 -7.67
CA TYR A 445 33.74 -10.13 -6.38
C TYR A 445 34.64 -8.89 -6.54
N VAL A 446 35.45 -8.83 -7.61
CA VAL A 446 36.21 -7.60 -7.95
C VAL A 446 35.26 -6.46 -8.27
N ASN A 447 34.28 -6.67 -9.15
CA ASN A 447 33.34 -5.64 -9.55
C ASN A 447 32.50 -5.16 -8.35
N LEU A 448 32.14 -6.06 -7.43
CA LEU A 448 31.41 -5.73 -6.21
C LEU A 448 32.27 -4.91 -5.24
N GLY A 449 33.55 -5.27 -5.11
CA GLY A 449 34.53 -4.48 -4.38
C GLY A 449 34.65 -3.05 -4.94
N MET A 450 34.69 -2.90 -6.26
CA MET A 450 34.74 -1.60 -6.92
C MET A 450 33.47 -0.76 -6.70
N ILE A 451 32.28 -1.39 -6.68
CA ILE A 451 31.01 -0.73 -6.34
C ILE A 451 31.07 -0.19 -4.90
N TYR A 452 31.54 -0.99 -3.96
CA TYR A 452 31.71 -0.55 -2.58
C TYR A 452 32.75 0.56 -2.41
N ILE A 453 33.82 0.58 -3.21
CA ILE A 453 34.76 1.71 -3.23
C ILE A 453 34.07 3.00 -3.68
N LYS A 454 33.28 2.95 -4.76
CA LYS A 454 32.49 4.10 -5.23
C LYS A 454 31.48 4.56 -4.19
N ALA A 455 30.91 3.63 -3.42
CA ALA A 455 29.97 3.92 -2.33
C ALA A 455 30.65 4.36 -1.01
N GLY A 456 31.99 4.46 -0.98
CA GLY A 456 32.74 4.83 0.24
C GLY A 456 32.87 3.71 1.29
N MET A 457 32.36 2.50 1.01
CA MET A 457 32.32 1.37 1.92
C MET A 457 33.62 0.54 1.89
N LYS A 458 34.75 1.14 2.24
CA LYS A 458 36.10 0.52 2.12
C LYS A 458 36.25 -0.85 2.81
N LYS A 459 35.66 -1.04 3.99
CA LYS A 459 35.70 -2.34 4.71
C LYS A 459 34.97 -3.45 3.94
N ARG A 460 33.80 -3.15 3.38
CA ARG A 460 33.05 -4.11 2.56
C ARG A 460 33.80 -4.42 1.27
N ALA A 461 34.38 -3.40 0.64
CA ALA A 461 35.21 -3.57 -0.55
C ALA A 461 36.39 -4.51 -0.30
N HIS A 462 37.10 -4.33 0.82
CA HIS A 462 38.22 -5.17 1.23
C HIS A 462 37.85 -6.66 1.26
N ASN A 463 36.76 -6.98 1.96
CA ASN A 463 36.28 -8.36 2.08
C ASN A 463 35.94 -9.00 0.72
N GLN A 464 35.42 -8.21 -0.23
CA GLN A 464 35.13 -8.75 -1.57
C GLN A 464 36.40 -8.95 -2.40
N PHE A 465 37.39 -8.07 -2.29
CA PHE A 465 38.67 -8.29 -2.98
C PHE A 465 39.44 -9.49 -2.41
N GLU A 466 39.35 -9.75 -1.10
CA GLU A 466 39.90 -10.98 -0.52
C GLU A 466 39.20 -12.23 -1.07
N LYS A 467 37.87 -12.22 -1.14
CA LYS A 467 37.09 -13.30 -1.76
C LYS A 467 37.47 -13.50 -3.23
N ALA A 468 37.66 -12.43 -4.00
CA ALA A 468 38.11 -12.51 -5.38
C ALA A 468 39.48 -13.23 -5.49
N LEU A 469 40.44 -12.92 -4.61
CA LEU A 469 41.75 -13.58 -4.60
C LEU A 469 41.73 -15.02 -4.09
N LYS A 470 40.72 -15.43 -3.34
CA LYS A 470 40.52 -16.84 -2.99
C LYS A 470 40.15 -17.67 -4.22
N PHE A 471 39.38 -17.11 -5.15
CA PHE A 471 38.96 -17.79 -6.38
C PHE A 471 39.96 -17.61 -7.53
N ASP A 472 40.63 -16.45 -7.61
CA ASP A 472 41.70 -16.18 -8.58
C ASP A 472 42.86 -15.43 -7.89
N PRO A 473 43.86 -16.15 -7.34
CA PRO A 473 45.02 -15.55 -6.69
C PRO A 473 45.89 -14.67 -7.62
N GLY A 474 45.71 -14.79 -8.94
CA GLY A 474 46.40 -14.01 -9.96
C GLY A 474 45.73 -12.66 -10.26
N ASN A 475 44.53 -12.40 -9.72
CA ASN A 475 43.72 -11.26 -10.14
C ASN A 475 44.34 -9.90 -9.78
N ILE A 476 44.94 -9.24 -10.77
CA ILE A 476 45.66 -7.97 -10.60
C ILE A 476 44.73 -6.86 -10.08
N LYS A 477 43.46 -6.83 -10.54
CA LYS A 477 42.48 -5.82 -10.11
C LYS A 477 42.12 -6.01 -8.63
N ALA A 478 41.94 -7.25 -8.18
CA ALA A 478 41.69 -7.56 -6.78
C ALA A 478 42.88 -7.18 -5.87
N LYS A 479 44.14 -7.47 -6.30
CA LYS A 479 45.35 -7.06 -5.55
C LYS A 479 45.44 -5.54 -5.39
N LYS A 480 45.23 -4.80 -6.48
CA LYS A 480 45.19 -3.32 -6.45
C LYS A 480 44.06 -2.81 -5.56
N GLY A 481 42.88 -3.44 -5.61
CA GLY A 481 41.74 -3.11 -4.74
C GLY A 481 42.03 -3.36 -3.26
N LEU A 482 42.77 -4.42 -2.92
CA LEU A 482 43.25 -4.65 -1.55
C LEU A 482 44.25 -3.59 -1.09
N GLU A 483 45.20 -3.20 -1.93
CA GLU A 483 46.15 -2.12 -1.62
C GLU A 483 45.42 -0.78 -1.37
N GLN A 484 44.40 -0.46 -2.17
CA GLN A 484 43.57 0.74 -2.01
C GLN A 484 42.69 0.71 -0.75
N THR A 485 42.40 -0.48 -0.20
CA THR A 485 41.59 -0.65 1.01
C THR A 485 42.41 -0.87 2.29
N LYS A 486 43.73 -1.07 2.18
CA LYS A 486 44.65 -1.34 3.30
C LYS A 486 44.99 -0.13 4.18
N THR A 487 44.66 1.11 3.79
CA THR A 487 44.84 2.32 4.64
C THR A 487 43.81 2.42 5.77
N ILE A 488 43.55 1.32 6.47
CA ILE A 488 42.79 1.29 7.73
C ILE A 488 43.86 1.37 8.82
N LYS A 489 44.18 2.59 9.28
CA LYS A 489 44.72 2.79 10.62
C LYS A 489 43.56 2.92 11.60
#